data_AF-C0EW23-F1
#
_entry.id   AF-C0EW23-F1
#
_cell.length_a   1.000
_cell.length_b   1.000
_cell.length_c   1.000
_cell.angle_alpha   90.00
_cell.angle_beta   90.00
_cell.angle_gamma   90.00
#
_symmetry.space_group_name_H-M   'P 1'
#
loop_
_entity.id
_entity.type
_entity.pdbx_description
1 polymer ?
#
loop_
_entity_poly.entity_id
_entity_poly.type
_entity_poly.pdbx_seq_one_letter_code
_entity_poly.pdbx_strand_id
1 'polypeptide(L)'
;MGFIYVLRSEQEKTKHTSFWAIHFCVPVMGALLFLAYYSLYASTADSKKLKMILEITTTFFPLLISVIVGLNVALEEKASHFQTLLAVPNRHKNMLAKLTYLYGSGVFALFFLFLLFVIGIHLLGMADTVQLGMLIGAAAGMAFCNLIIYILHLFLSFKFGLGLSLFWGVFESLQCILYSNIELKGVARYIPFAWSMNWVQDILSRQIFNYGTEKIWIAALTTGGLLLTLLWFSHWEGRKNYE
;
A
#
# COMPACT_ATOMS: atom_id res chain seq x y z
N MET A 1 -14.42 22.97 10.66
CA MET A 1 -14.47 21.52 10.95
C MET A 1 -13.08 20.99 11.30
N GLY A 2 -12.95 20.26 12.41
CA GLY A 2 -11.68 19.64 12.84
C GLY A 2 -11.31 18.43 11.97
N PHE A 3 -10.03 18.05 11.93
CA PHE A 3 -9.53 16.94 11.11
C PHE A 3 -10.22 15.59 11.43
N ILE A 4 -10.47 15.31 12.71
CA ILE A 4 -11.15 14.09 13.18
C ILE A 4 -12.54 13.94 12.56
N TYR A 5 -13.29 15.03 12.41
CA TYR A 5 -14.62 15.00 11.80
C TYR A 5 -14.55 14.67 10.31
N VAL A 6 -13.55 15.21 9.59
CA VAL A 6 -13.34 14.89 8.18
C VAL A 6 -12.94 13.42 8.02
N LEU A 7 -12.06 12.92 8.88
CA LEU A 7 -11.67 11.50 8.89
C LEU A 7 -12.86 10.58 9.16
N ARG A 8 -13.73 10.94 10.12
CA ARG A 8 -14.97 10.19 10.38
C ARG A 8 -15.91 10.21 9.18
N SER A 9 -15.95 11.29 8.41
CA SER A 9 -16.74 11.33 7.18
C SER A 9 -16.25 10.30 6.15
N GLU A 10 -14.93 10.08 6.05
CA GLU A 10 -14.36 9.04 5.18
C GLU A 10 -14.76 7.64 5.64
N GLN A 11 -14.83 7.42 6.96
CA GLN A 11 -15.33 6.18 7.53
C GLN A 11 -16.80 5.93 7.14
N GLU A 12 -17.68 6.91 7.32
CA GLU A 12 -19.10 6.77 6.96
C GLU A 12 -19.29 6.47 5.46
N LYS A 13 -18.50 7.12 4.58
CA LYS A 13 -18.55 6.88 3.12
C LYS A 13 -18.22 5.43 2.73
N THR A 14 -17.46 4.71 3.56
CA THR A 14 -17.05 3.32 3.26
C THR A 14 -17.89 2.26 3.97
N LYS A 15 -18.80 2.65 4.87
CA LYS A 15 -19.56 1.75 5.73
C LYS A 15 -20.44 0.76 4.96
N HIS A 16 -21.00 1.20 3.84
CA HIS A 16 -21.93 0.40 3.01
C HIS A 16 -21.31 0.01 1.67
N THR A 17 -19.99 -0.15 1.64
CA THR A 17 -19.24 -0.56 0.44
C THR A 17 -18.41 -1.80 0.76
N SER A 18 -17.87 -2.45 -0.26
CA SER A 18 -16.98 -3.61 -0.08
C SER A 18 -15.63 -3.26 0.55
N PHE A 19 -15.38 -2.01 0.92
CA PHE A 19 -14.09 -1.52 1.42
C PHE A 19 -13.57 -2.35 2.60
N TRP A 20 -14.34 -2.47 3.68
CA TRP A 20 -13.90 -3.25 4.85
C TRP A 20 -13.88 -4.74 4.58
N ALA A 21 -14.80 -5.27 3.75
CA ALA A 21 -14.77 -6.66 3.34
C ALA A 21 -13.43 -7.02 2.66
N ILE A 22 -12.90 -6.15 1.80
CA ILE A 22 -11.58 -6.35 1.18
C ILE A 22 -10.46 -6.33 2.23
N HIS A 23 -10.47 -5.36 3.15
CA HIS A 23 -9.43 -5.22 4.19
C HIS A 23 -9.42 -6.33 5.24
N PHE A 24 -10.48 -7.14 5.35
CA PHE A 24 -10.51 -8.34 6.19
C PHE A 24 -10.31 -9.63 5.39
N CYS A 25 -11.09 -9.82 4.32
CA CYS A 25 -11.07 -11.08 3.57
C CYS A 25 -9.76 -11.30 2.83
N VAL A 26 -9.16 -10.27 2.22
CA VAL A 26 -7.91 -10.43 1.46
C VAL A 26 -6.75 -10.82 2.39
N PRO A 27 -6.52 -10.16 3.54
CA PRO A 27 -5.55 -10.63 4.52
C PRO A 27 -5.79 -12.05 5.04
N VAL A 28 -7.04 -12.43 5.31
CA VAL A 28 -7.37 -13.80 5.75
C VAL A 28 -6.99 -14.82 4.69
N MET A 29 -7.39 -14.61 3.44
CA MET A 29 -7.04 -15.50 2.33
C MET A 29 -5.52 -15.56 2.12
N GLY A 30 -4.83 -14.42 2.18
CA GLY A 30 -3.37 -14.35 2.09
C GLY A 30 -2.68 -15.15 3.20
N ALA A 31 -3.14 -15.01 4.46
CA ALA A 31 -2.58 -15.75 5.58
C ALA A 31 -2.79 -17.26 5.42
N LEU A 32 -3.97 -17.69 5.00
CA LEU A 32 -4.26 -19.11 4.73
C LEU A 32 -3.37 -19.67 3.61
N LEU A 33 -3.18 -18.92 2.52
CA LEU A 33 -2.28 -19.31 1.44
C LEU A 33 -0.82 -19.41 1.91
N PHE A 34 -0.36 -18.47 2.74
CA PHE A 34 0.99 -18.49 3.30
C PHE A 34 1.20 -19.66 4.26
N LEU A 35 0.20 -20.00 5.08
CA LEU A 35 0.23 -21.17 5.95
C LEU A 35 0.24 -22.47 5.15
N ALA A 36 -0.62 -22.59 4.14
CA ALA A 36 -0.63 -23.74 3.23
C ALA A 36 0.73 -23.92 2.54
N TYR A 37 1.32 -22.82 2.07
CA TYR A 37 2.66 -22.84 1.49
C TYR A 37 3.73 -23.31 2.49
N TYR A 38 3.71 -22.80 3.72
CA TYR A 38 4.66 -23.21 4.76
C TYR A 38 4.58 -24.70 5.08
N SER A 39 3.35 -25.24 5.16
CA SER A 39 3.08 -26.65 5.46
C SER A 39 3.43 -27.57 4.29
N LEU A 40 3.04 -27.22 3.06
CA LEU A 40 3.28 -28.06 1.87
C LEU A 40 4.76 -28.14 1.51
N TYR A 41 5.53 -27.09 1.79
CA TYR A 41 6.96 -27.01 1.47
C TYR A 41 7.83 -27.16 2.73
N ALA A 42 7.47 -28.07 3.64
CA ALA A 42 8.19 -28.31 4.90
C ALA A 42 9.70 -28.60 4.72
N SER A 43 10.09 -29.24 3.61
CA SER A 43 11.50 -29.53 3.29
C SER A 43 12.30 -28.32 2.77
N THR A 44 11.63 -27.22 2.44
CA THR A 44 12.28 -25.99 1.98
C THR A 44 12.71 -25.15 3.17
N ALA A 45 13.93 -24.62 3.13
CA ALA A 45 14.46 -23.74 4.18
C ALA A 45 13.54 -22.56 4.46
N ASP A 46 13.29 -22.26 5.74
CA ASP A 46 12.36 -21.21 6.18
C ASP A 46 12.72 -19.83 5.65
N SER A 47 14.02 -19.53 5.51
CA SER A 47 14.49 -18.28 4.92
C SER A 47 14.02 -18.09 3.47
N LYS A 48 13.98 -19.15 2.67
CA LYS A 48 13.46 -19.10 1.29
C LYS A 48 11.94 -18.95 1.27
N LYS A 49 11.24 -19.65 2.16
CA LYS A 49 9.78 -19.55 2.28
C LYS A 49 9.35 -18.15 2.71
N LEU A 50 10.02 -17.60 3.73
CA LEU A 50 9.78 -16.25 4.22
C LEU A 50 10.09 -15.21 3.14
N LYS A 51 11.22 -15.35 2.43
CA LYS A 51 11.55 -14.49 1.29
C LYS A 51 10.40 -14.45 0.28
N MET A 52 9.94 -15.61 -0.18
CA MET A 52 8.84 -15.70 -1.16
C MET A 52 7.58 -14.98 -0.64
N ILE A 53 7.19 -15.22 0.61
CA ILE A 53 5.99 -14.59 1.21
C ILE A 53 6.09 -13.06 1.22
N LEU A 54 7.24 -12.51 1.62
CA LEU A 54 7.45 -11.06 1.67
C LEU A 54 7.49 -10.44 0.26
N GLU A 55 8.13 -11.10 -0.71
CA GLU A 55 8.20 -10.65 -2.10
C GLU A 55 6.82 -10.69 -2.79
N ILE A 56 6.05 -11.76 -2.58
CA ILE A 56 4.67 -11.87 -3.08
C ILE A 56 3.80 -10.77 -2.46
N THR A 57 3.89 -10.56 -1.14
CA THR A 57 3.11 -9.51 -0.47
C THR A 57 3.42 -8.15 -1.08
N THR A 58 4.71 -7.82 -1.25
CA THR A 58 5.14 -6.58 -1.90
C THR A 58 4.59 -6.45 -3.33
N THR A 59 4.59 -7.55 -4.09
CA THR A 59 4.16 -7.55 -5.49
C THR A 59 2.69 -7.22 -5.67
N PHE A 60 1.81 -7.74 -4.81
CA PHE A 60 0.36 -7.54 -4.91
C PHE A 60 -0.10 -6.18 -4.36
N PHE A 61 0.72 -5.51 -3.54
CA PHE A 61 0.33 -4.28 -2.87
C PHE A 61 -0.05 -3.15 -3.83
N PRO A 62 0.74 -2.78 -4.86
CA PRO A 62 0.38 -1.73 -5.81
C PRO A 62 -0.98 -1.95 -6.47
N LEU A 63 -1.24 -3.19 -6.93
CA LEU A 63 -2.54 -3.56 -7.49
C LEU A 63 -3.69 -3.36 -6.49
N LEU A 64 -3.55 -3.85 -5.26
CA LEU A 64 -4.58 -3.68 -4.23
C LEU A 64 -4.82 -2.20 -3.89
N ILE A 65 -3.75 -1.41 -3.78
CA ILE A 65 -3.84 0.05 -3.55
C ILE A 65 -4.60 0.70 -4.70
N SER A 66 -4.27 0.38 -5.95
CA SER A 66 -4.93 0.92 -7.14
C SER A 66 -6.43 0.66 -7.15
N VAL A 67 -6.84 -0.57 -6.80
CA VAL A 67 -8.25 -0.99 -6.73
C VAL A 67 -8.97 -0.23 -5.62
N ILE A 68 -8.41 -0.24 -4.41
CA ILE A 68 -9.06 0.34 -3.22
C ILE A 68 -9.20 1.86 -3.39
N VAL A 69 -8.11 2.54 -3.78
CA VAL A 69 -8.11 3.98 -3.98
C VAL A 69 -9.01 4.36 -5.15
N GLY A 70 -8.90 3.65 -6.28
CA GLY A 70 -9.70 3.90 -7.48
C GLY A 70 -11.19 3.73 -7.23
N LEU A 71 -11.62 2.66 -6.56
CA LEU A 71 -13.02 2.44 -6.22
C LEU A 71 -13.53 3.50 -5.24
N ASN A 72 -12.72 3.89 -4.26
CA ASN A 72 -13.12 4.93 -3.30
C ASN A 72 -13.33 6.29 -4.00
N VAL A 73 -12.43 6.67 -4.92
CA VAL A 73 -12.57 7.91 -5.70
C VAL A 73 -13.73 7.81 -6.70
N ALA A 74 -13.97 6.65 -7.32
CA ALA A 74 -15.10 6.44 -8.21
C ALA A 74 -16.46 6.59 -7.50
N LEU A 75 -16.54 6.27 -6.20
CA LEU A 75 -17.74 6.53 -5.41
C LEU A 75 -17.96 8.03 -5.17
N GLU A 76 -16.90 8.82 -4.96
CA GLU A 76 -16.99 10.28 -4.86
C GLU A 76 -17.41 10.92 -6.19
N GLU A 77 -16.98 10.34 -7.31
CA GLU A 77 -17.39 10.78 -8.64
C GLU A 77 -18.89 10.54 -8.87
N LYS A 78 -19.36 9.34 -8.52
CA LYS A 78 -20.78 8.97 -8.63
C LYS A 78 -21.66 9.75 -7.65
N ALA A 79 -21.10 10.15 -6.50
CA ALA A 79 -21.79 10.98 -5.51
C ALA A 79 -21.68 12.47 -5.88
N SER A 80 -22.60 12.94 -6.71
CA SER A 80 -22.73 14.37 -7.07
C SER A 80 -21.47 14.95 -7.73
N HIS A 81 -20.74 14.17 -8.55
CA HIS A 81 -19.60 14.65 -9.33
C HIS A 81 -18.55 15.41 -8.50
N PHE A 82 -18.15 14.84 -7.35
CA PHE A 82 -17.20 15.44 -6.40
C PHE A 82 -17.67 16.75 -5.73
N GLN A 83 -18.93 17.16 -5.88
CA GLN A 83 -19.44 18.44 -5.34
C GLN A 83 -19.23 18.55 -3.82
N THR A 84 -19.43 17.46 -3.08
CA THR A 84 -19.21 17.39 -1.62
C THR A 84 -17.76 17.66 -1.22
N LEU A 85 -16.82 17.40 -2.12
CA LEU A 85 -15.40 17.58 -1.90
C LEU A 85 -14.91 18.95 -2.39
N LEU A 86 -15.48 19.45 -3.50
CA LEU A 86 -15.10 20.72 -4.13
C LEU A 86 -15.74 21.95 -3.46
N ALA A 87 -16.92 21.79 -2.85
CA ALA A 87 -17.65 22.87 -2.17
C ALA A 87 -17.07 23.25 -0.80
N VAL A 88 -16.11 22.49 -0.28
CA VAL A 88 -15.49 22.74 1.03
C VAL A 88 -14.33 23.74 0.88
N PRO A 89 -14.21 24.74 1.77
CA PRO A 89 -13.17 25.77 1.66
C PRO A 89 -11.74 25.26 1.85
N ASN A 90 -11.53 24.18 2.63
CA ASN A 90 -10.21 23.61 2.88
C ASN A 90 -10.07 22.22 2.24
N ARG A 91 -9.73 22.21 0.95
CA ARG A 91 -9.61 20.99 0.12
C ARG A 91 -8.42 20.12 0.51
N HIS A 92 -7.30 20.72 0.93
CA HIS A 92 -6.12 19.97 1.39
C HIS A 92 -6.44 19.08 2.59
N LYS A 93 -7.26 19.58 3.52
CA LYS A 93 -7.69 18.81 4.70
C LYS A 93 -8.51 17.57 4.30
N ASN A 94 -9.39 17.70 3.31
CA ASN A 94 -10.17 16.56 2.78
C ASN A 94 -9.26 15.53 2.11
N MET A 95 -8.31 15.98 1.29
CA MET A 95 -7.34 15.08 0.67
C MET A 95 -6.50 14.34 1.71
N LEU A 96 -5.99 15.07 2.72
CA LEU A 96 -5.17 14.48 3.77
C LEU A 96 -5.97 13.48 4.61
N ALA A 97 -7.23 13.78 4.93
CA ALA A 97 -8.10 12.85 5.65
C ALA A 97 -8.37 11.58 4.83
N LYS A 98 -8.66 11.72 3.52
CA LYS A 98 -8.84 10.58 2.62
C LYS A 98 -7.58 9.73 2.51
N LEU A 99 -6.42 10.34 2.30
CA LEU A 99 -5.13 9.64 2.30
C LEU A 99 -4.89 8.92 3.63
N THR A 100 -5.09 9.60 4.76
CA THR A 100 -4.89 9.01 6.10
C THR A 100 -5.81 7.81 6.32
N TYR A 101 -7.07 7.90 5.89
CA TYR A 101 -8.03 6.81 6.02
C TYR A 101 -7.66 5.59 5.16
N LEU A 102 -7.38 5.80 3.87
CA LEU A 102 -7.03 4.74 2.93
C LEU A 102 -5.68 4.10 3.24
N TYR A 103 -4.68 4.91 3.59
CA TYR A 103 -3.36 4.43 3.99
C TYR A 103 -3.45 3.67 5.33
N GLY A 104 -4.14 4.23 6.32
CA GLY A 104 -4.31 3.62 7.63
C GLY A 104 -5.03 2.26 7.56
N SER A 105 -6.05 2.14 6.71
CA SER A 105 -6.72 0.84 6.50
C SER A 105 -5.79 -0.18 5.82
N GLY A 106 -4.97 0.25 4.86
CA GLY A 106 -3.95 -0.61 4.23
C GLY A 106 -2.89 -1.10 5.21
N VAL A 107 -2.37 -0.21 6.05
CA VAL A 107 -1.45 -0.57 7.14
C VAL A 107 -2.11 -1.57 8.08
N PHE A 108 -3.36 -1.33 8.49
CA PHE A 108 -4.11 -2.28 9.30
C PHE A 108 -4.21 -3.66 8.63
N ALA A 109 -4.58 -3.73 7.36
CA ALA A 109 -4.69 -4.99 6.62
C ALA A 109 -3.35 -5.73 6.50
N LEU A 110 -2.24 -5.01 6.32
CA LEU A 110 -0.89 -5.58 6.27
C LEU A 110 -0.49 -6.24 7.59
N PHE A 111 -0.65 -5.52 8.70
CA PHE A 111 -0.33 -6.06 10.02
C PHE A 111 -1.30 -7.18 10.41
N PHE A 112 -2.56 -7.07 10.03
CA PHE A 112 -3.55 -8.12 10.25
C PHE A 112 -3.20 -9.41 9.49
N LEU A 113 -2.78 -9.32 8.22
CA LEU A 113 -2.27 -10.44 7.43
C LEU A 113 -1.14 -11.18 8.14
N PHE A 114 -0.10 -10.45 8.55
CA PHE A 114 1.05 -11.07 9.20
C PHE A 114 0.77 -11.56 10.62
N LEU A 115 -0.14 -10.91 11.35
CA LEU A 115 -0.61 -11.40 12.64
C LEU A 115 -1.30 -12.76 12.50
N LEU A 116 -2.23 -12.90 11.55
CA LEU A 116 -2.91 -14.17 11.27
C LEU A 116 -1.92 -15.25 10.84
N PHE A 117 -0.94 -14.90 10.00
CA PHE A 117 0.12 -15.82 9.59
C PHE A 117 0.95 -16.30 10.79
N VAL A 118 1.40 -15.39 11.67
CA VAL A 118 2.18 -15.76 12.86
C VAL A 118 1.39 -16.65 13.80
N ILE A 119 0.11 -16.32 14.06
CA ILE A 119 -0.79 -17.14 14.87
C ILE A 119 -0.91 -18.54 14.25
N GLY A 120 -1.13 -18.65 12.94
CA GLY A 120 -1.26 -19.94 12.27
C GLY A 120 0.01 -20.79 12.34
N ILE A 121 1.19 -20.19 12.17
CA ILE A 121 2.48 -20.89 12.31
C ILE A 121 2.65 -21.43 13.74
N HIS A 122 2.26 -20.67 14.76
CA HIS A 122 2.30 -21.13 16.16
C HIS A 122 1.32 -22.28 16.41
N LEU A 123 0.08 -22.16 15.94
CA LEU A 123 -0.94 -23.20 16.12
C LEU A 123 -0.58 -24.53 15.43
N LEU A 124 0.20 -24.47 14.34
CA LEU A 124 0.70 -25.65 13.63
C LEU A 124 2.01 -26.21 14.21
N GLY A 125 2.51 -25.66 15.33
CA GLY A 125 3.75 -26.13 15.95
C GLY A 125 5.03 -25.78 15.17
N MET A 126 4.97 -24.80 14.28
CA MET A 126 6.09 -24.36 13.43
C MET A 126 6.75 -23.07 13.96
N ALA A 127 6.57 -22.72 15.24
CA ALA A 127 6.92 -21.41 15.80
C ALA A 127 8.41 -21.01 15.65
N ASP A 128 9.34 -21.97 15.73
CA ASP A 128 10.78 -21.70 15.68
C ASP A 128 11.29 -21.27 14.28
N THR A 129 10.41 -21.31 13.26
CA THR A 129 10.76 -21.07 11.86
C THR A 129 10.78 -19.57 11.47
N VAL A 130 10.09 -18.69 12.21
CA VAL A 130 9.89 -17.29 11.82
C VAL A 130 10.55 -16.32 12.80
N GLN A 131 11.51 -15.54 12.31
CA GLN A 131 12.11 -14.44 13.08
C GLN A 131 11.16 -13.23 13.14
N LEU A 132 10.43 -13.09 14.25
CA LEU A 132 9.40 -12.06 14.41
C LEU A 132 9.91 -10.62 14.18
N GLY A 133 11.13 -10.31 14.66
CA GLY A 133 11.74 -8.98 14.45
C GLY A 133 11.96 -8.64 12.97
N MET A 134 12.34 -9.62 12.16
CA MET A 134 12.49 -9.47 10.71
C MET A 134 11.14 -9.22 10.04
N LEU A 135 10.11 -9.97 10.44
CA LEU A 135 8.75 -9.83 9.89
C LEU A 135 8.14 -8.47 10.22
N ILE A 136 8.27 -8.00 11.46
CA ILE A 136 7.81 -6.67 11.88
C ILE A 136 8.58 -5.58 11.11
N GLY A 137 9.91 -5.71 10.99
CA GLY A 137 10.72 -4.77 10.23
C GLY A 137 10.34 -4.72 8.74
N ALA A 138 10.02 -5.87 8.15
CA ALA A 138 9.54 -5.96 6.77
C ALA A 138 8.17 -5.30 6.61
N ALA A 139 7.20 -5.63 7.47
CA ALA A 139 5.86 -5.05 7.44
C ALA A 139 5.88 -3.52 7.64
N ALA A 140 6.66 -3.02 8.60
CA ALA A 140 6.82 -1.59 8.84
C ALA A 140 7.44 -0.87 7.62
N GLY A 141 8.44 -1.49 7.00
CA GLY A 141 9.04 -0.96 5.78
C GLY A 141 8.10 -0.95 4.58
N MET A 142 7.37 -2.05 4.35
CA MET A 142 6.33 -2.12 3.32
C MET A 142 5.29 -1.01 3.53
N ALA A 143 4.82 -0.81 4.77
CA ALA A 143 3.91 0.28 5.10
C ALA A 143 4.50 1.64 4.75
N PHE A 144 5.73 1.93 5.17
CA PHE A 144 6.40 3.20 4.88
C PHE A 144 6.59 3.42 3.37
N CYS A 145 7.15 2.44 2.67
CA CYS A 145 7.46 2.52 1.24
C CYS A 145 6.22 2.64 0.35
N ASN A 146 5.08 2.08 0.76
CA ASN A 146 3.84 2.16 -0.04
C ASN A 146 3.09 3.50 0.12
N LEU A 147 3.50 4.39 1.03
CA LEU A 147 2.83 5.69 1.18
C LEU A 147 2.83 6.52 -0.11
N ILE A 148 3.95 6.51 -0.85
CA ILE A 148 4.05 7.18 -2.16
C ILE A 148 3.09 6.58 -3.19
N ILE A 149 2.85 5.27 -3.14
CA ILE A 149 1.96 4.56 -4.05
C ILE A 149 0.50 4.96 -3.78
N TYR A 150 0.10 5.10 -2.52
CA TYR A 150 -1.20 5.69 -2.15
C TYR A 150 -1.37 7.12 -2.68
N ILE A 151 -0.34 7.97 -2.51
CA ILE A 151 -0.35 9.35 -3.00
C ILE A 151 -0.53 9.38 -4.53
N LEU A 152 0.26 8.56 -5.24
CA LEU A 152 0.19 8.45 -6.69
C LEU A 152 -1.18 7.96 -7.16
N HIS A 153 -1.71 6.90 -6.57
CA HIS A 153 -3.02 6.38 -6.97
C HIS A 153 -4.17 7.32 -6.63
N LEU A 154 -4.07 8.14 -5.58
CA LEU A 154 -5.05 9.20 -5.33
C LEU A 154 -5.01 10.24 -6.45
N PHE A 155 -3.81 10.70 -6.81
CA PHE A 155 -3.64 11.63 -7.93
C PHE A 155 -4.21 11.04 -9.24
N LEU A 156 -3.80 9.82 -9.60
CA LEU A 156 -4.26 9.14 -10.81
C LEU A 156 -5.78 8.97 -10.83
N SER A 157 -6.36 8.53 -9.71
CA SER A 157 -7.80 8.26 -9.63
C SER A 157 -8.62 9.55 -9.71
N PHE A 158 -8.19 10.63 -9.07
CA PHE A 158 -8.90 11.91 -9.19
C PHE A 158 -8.74 12.51 -10.59
N LYS A 159 -7.52 12.52 -11.12
CA LYS A 159 -7.21 13.17 -12.40
C LYS A 159 -7.77 12.41 -13.62
N PHE A 160 -7.64 11.08 -13.63
CA PHE A 160 -7.88 10.23 -14.80
C PHE A 160 -8.93 9.13 -14.58
N GLY A 161 -9.33 8.88 -13.33
CA GLY A 161 -10.34 7.88 -13.00
C GLY A 161 -9.80 6.49 -12.71
N LEU A 162 -10.74 5.58 -12.42
CA LEU A 162 -10.47 4.20 -11.99
C LEU A 162 -9.62 3.44 -13.02
N GLY A 163 -9.92 3.55 -14.31
CA GLY A 163 -9.28 2.76 -15.37
C GLY A 163 -7.77 2.97 -15.43
N LEU A 164 -7.30 4.22 -15.44
CA LEU A 164 -5.85 4.50 -15.49
C LEU A 164 -5.15 4.09 -14.19
N SER A 165 -5.79 4.32 -13.04
CA SER A 165 -5.26 3.88 -11.74
C SER A 165 -5.03 2.36 -11.72
N LEU A 166 -6.01 1.58 -12.17
CA LEU A 166 -5.91 0.11 -12.25
C LEU A 166 -4.82 -0.35 -13.22
N PHE A 167 -4.79 0.22 -14.43
CA PHE A 167 -3.74 -0.09 -15.41
C PHE A 167 -2.34 0.15 -14.82
N TRP A 168 -2.16 1.29 -14.15
CA TRP A 168 -0.90 1.64 -13.52
C TRP A 168 -0.55 0.68 -12.37
N GLY A 169 -1.53 0.29 -11.55
CA GLY A 169 -1.31 -0.68 -10.46
C GLY A 169 -0.86 -2.05 -10.98
N VAL A 170 -1.43 -2.52 -12.09
CA VAL A 170 -0.96 -3.75 -12.76
C VAL A 170 0.48 -3.58 -13.25
N PHE A 171 0.80 -2.46 -13.89
CA PHE A 171 2.16 -2.15 -14.34
C PHE A 171 3.15 -2.18 -13.17
N GLU A 172 2.85 -1.50 -12.06
CA GLU A 172 3.71 -1.47 -10.87
C GLU A 172 3.92 -2.86 -10.27
N SER A 173 2.88 -3.69 -10.19
CA SER A 173 2.99 -5.08 -9.75
C SER A 173 3.90 -5.91 -10.67
N LEU A 174 3.81 -5.74 -12.00
CA LEU A 174 4.71 -6.41 -12.95
C LEU A 174 6.17 -5.95 -12.76
N GLN A 175 6.40 -4.67 -12.49
CA GLN A 175 7.74 -4.17 -12.18
C GLN A 175 8.26 -4.75 -10.85
N CYS A 176 7.42 -4.91 -9.83
CA CYS A 176 7.81 -5.57 -8.58
C CYS A 176 8.29 -7.01 -8.82
N ILE A 177 7.64 -7.76 -9.70
CA ILE A 177 8.09 -9.12 -10.09
C ILE A 177 9.48 -9.07 -10.73
N LEU A 178 9.73 -8.10 -11.61
CA LEU A 178 11.06 -7.94 -12.20
C LEU A 178 12.09 -7.63 -11.11
N TYR A 179 11.79 -6.68 -10.22
CA TYR A 179 12.68 -6.23 -9.15
C TYR A 179 12.91 -7.27 -8.05
N SER A 180 12.02 -8.24 -7.87
CA SER A 180 12.27 -9.36 -6.95
C SER A 180 13.42 -10.26 -7.44
N ASN A 181 13.74 -10.21 -8.74
CA ASN A 181 14.73 -11.07 -9.38
C ASN A 181 16.06 -10.36 -9.72
N ILE A 182 16.12 -9.03 -9.58
CA ILE A 182 17.33 -8.24 -9.87
C ILE A 182 17.69 -7.34 -8.70
N GLU A 183 18.98 -7.13 -8.47
CA GLU A 183 19.45 -6.17 -7.47
C GLU A 183 19.51 -4.77 -8.08
N LEU A 184 18.69 -3.84 -7.58
CA LEU A 184 18.70 -2.46 -8.04
C LEU A 184 19.83 -1.66 -7.37
N LYS A 185 20.59 -0.92 -8.19
CA LYS A 185 21.74 -0.10 -7.77
C LYS A 185 21.65 1.32 -8.28
N GLY A 186 22.29 2.25 -7.58
CA GLY A 186 22.38 3.66 -7.96
C GLY A 186 20.99 4.29 -8.12
N VAL A 187 20.80 4.99 -9.25
CA VAL A 187 19.57 5.77 -9.53
C VAL A 187 18.31 4.88 -9.54
N ALA A 188 18.43 3.62 -9.94
CA ALA A 188 17.29 2.71 -10.02
C ALA A 188 16.65 2.41 -8.65
N ARG A 189 17.37 2.60 -7.52
CA ARG A 189 16.79 2.46 -6.18
C ARG A 189 15.77 3.55 -5.85
N TYR A 190 15.74 4.66 -6.60
CA TYR A 190 14.78 5.75 -6.40
C TYR A 190 13.45 5.56 -7.13
N ILE A 191 13.25 4.43 -7.82
CA ILE A 191 11.97 4.08 -8.45
C ILE A 191 10.93 3.76 -7.34
N PRO A 192 9.84 4.53 -7.20
CA PRO A 192 8.93 4.44 -6.06
C PRO A 192 8.34 3.05 -5.79
N PHE A 193 7.87 2.36 -6.82
CA PHE A 193 7.29 1.02 -6.69
C PHE A 193 8.35 -0.08 -6.45
N ALA A 194 9.65 0.23 -6.55
CA ALA A 194 10.71 -0.69 -6.15
C ALA A 194 11.02 -0.64 -4.65
N TRP A 195 10.61 0.42 -3.94
CA TRP A 195 11.10 0.68 -2.58
C TRP A 195 10.73 -0.41 -1.58
N SER A 196 9.49 -0.90 -1.64
CA SER A 196 9.05 -1.99 -0.76
C SER A 196 9.82 -3.28 -1.03
N MET A 197 10.14 -3.56 -2.31
CA MET A 197 10.89 -4.75 -2.71
C MET A 197 12.35 -4.66 -2.25
N ASN A 198 13.00 -3.52 -2.51
CA ASN A 198 14.36 -3.24 -2.05
C ASN A 198 14.45 -3.33 -0.52
N TRP A 199 13.46 -2.78 0.21
CA TRP A 199 13.42 -2.86 1.66
C TRP A 199 13.36 -4.31 2.17
N VAL A 200 12.50 -5.13 1.58
CA VAL A 200 12.40 -6.57 1.90
C VAL A 200 13.72 -7.28 1.63
N GLN A 201 14.34 -7.04 0.47
CA GLN A 201 15.65 -7.62 0.12
C GLN A 201 16.77 -7.17 1.06
N ASP A 202 16.79 -5.89 1.45
CA ASP A 202 17.76 -5.32 2.39
C ASP A 202 17.61 -5.90 3.79
N ILE A 203 16.38 -6.14 4.26
CA ILE A 203 16.13 -6.81 5.54
C ILE A 203 16.57 -8.27 5.50
N LEU A 204 16.18 -9.01 4.46
CA LEU A 204 16.51 -10.42 4.31
C LEU A 204 18.02 -10.65 4.19
N SER A 205 18.74 -9.73 3.53
CA SER A 205 20.20 -9.75 3.40
C SER A 205 20.95 -9.15 4.59
N ARG A 206 20.24 -8.62 5.60
CA ARG A 206 20.81 -7.90 6.76
C ARG A 206 21.62 -6.66 6.38
N GLN A 207 21.32 -6.05 5.25
CA GLN A 207 21.95 -4.83 4.73
C GLN A 207 21.11 -3.56 4.97
N ILE A 208 20.11 -3.64 5.85
CA ILE A 208 19.14 -2.57 6.06
C ILE A 208 19.77 -1.24 6.49
N PHE A 209 20.97 -1.24 7.07
CA PHE A 209 21.68 -0.02 7.48
C PHE A 209 22.64 0.52 6.40
N ASN A 210 22.86 -0.20 5.31
CA ASN A 210 23.83 0.19 4.27
C ASN A 210 23.32 1.30 3.35
N TYR A 211 22.00 1.49 3.27
CA TYR A 211 21.34 2.41 2.33
C TYR A 211 20.65 3.58 3.05
N GLY A 212 21.35 4.20 4.01
CA GLY A 212 20.81 5.30 4.82
C GLY A 212 20.46 6.54 3.99
N THR A 213 21.33 6.92 3.06
CA THR A 213 21.14 8.08 2.17
C THR A 213 19.92 7.89 1.27
N GLU A 214 19.78 6.70 0.68
CA GLU A 214 18.64 6.36 -0.17
C GLU A 214 17.32 6.49 0.60
N LYS A 215 17.28 6.02 1.85
CA LYS A 215 16.09 6.11 2.71
C LYS A 215 15.69 7.55 3.05
N ILE A 216 16.67 8.43 3.28
CA ILE A 216 16.42 9.85 3.49
C ILE A 216 15.79 10.46 2.23
N TRP A 217 16.34 10.16 1.05
CA TRP A 217 15.78 10.62 -0.22
C TRP A 217 14.40 10.03 -0.51
N ILE A 218 14.14 8.77 -0.17
CA ILE A 218 12.81 8.15 -0.26
C ILE A 218 11.80 8.94 0.60
N ALA A 219 12.16 9.28 1.83
CA ALA A 219 11.31 10.10 2.71
C ALA A 219 11.08 11.51 2.12
N ALA A 220 12.13 12.13 1.58
CA ALA A 220 12.05 13.44 0.94
C ALA A 220 11.16 13.43 -0.31
N LEU A 221 11.31 12.42 -1.18
CA LEU A 221 10.48 12.23 -2.38
C LEU A 221 9.02 11.95 -2.02
N THR A 222 8.77 11.15 -0.98
CA THR A 222 7.41 10.89 -0.48
C THR A 222 6.76 12.16 0.04
N THR A 223 7.50 12.94 0.83
CA THR A 223 7.03 14.22 1.37
C THR A 223 6.77 15.23 0.24
N GLY A 224 7.69 15.34 -0.72
CA GLY A 224 7.54 16.18 -1.90
C GLY A 224 6.32 15.79 -2.74
N GLY A 225 6.14 14.49 -3.01
CA GLY A 225 4.99 13.96 -3.73
C GLY A 225 3.66 14.26 -3.02
N LEU A 226 3.63 14.15 -1.69
CA LEU A 226 2.48 14.54 -0.88
C LEU A 226 2.17 16.03 -1.03
N LEU A 227 3.16 16.91 -0.84
CA LEU A 227 2.98 18.36 -0.94
C LEU A 227 2.51 18.76 -2.34
N LEU A 228 3.13 18.22 -3.39
CA LEU A 228 2.73 18.48 -4.78
C LEU A 228 1.30 18.01 -5.05
N THR A 229 0.92 16.82 -4.59
CA THR A 229 -0.45 16.32 -4.74
C THR A 229 -1.46 17.18 -4.00
N LEU A 230 -1.13 17.64 -2.78
CA LEU A 230 -1.97 18.54 -2.01
C LEU A 230 -2.14 19.89 -2.73
N LEU A 231 -1.04 20.50 -3.20
CA LEU A 231 -1.05 21.77 -3.96
C LEU A 231 -1.83 21.66 -5.26
N TRP A 232 -1.68 20.55 -5.99
CA TRP A 232 -2.46 20.27 -7.18
C TRP A 232 -3.95 20.18 -6.83
N PHE A 233 -4.30 19.44 -5.77
CA PHE A 233 -5.68 19.19 -5.41
C PHE A 233 -6.46 20.43 -4.95
N SER A 234 -5.80 21.44 -4.36
CA SER A 234 -6.50 22.69 -4.02
C SER A 234 -7.01 23.43 -5.24
N HIS A 235 -6.30 23.33 -6.36
CA HIS A 235 -6.64 23.97 -7.63
C HIS A 235 -7.44 23.04 -8.55
N TRP A 236 -7.62 21.78 -8.18
CA TRP A 236 -8.39 20.83 -8.96
C TRP A 236 -9.89 21.11 -8.85
N GLU A 237 -10.56 21.19 -9.99
CA GLU A 237 -11.98 21.60 -10.11
C GLU A 237 -12.91 20.42 -10.45
N GLY A 238 -12.45 19.19 -10.22
CA GLY A 238 -13.15 18.00 -10.69
C GLY A 238 -12.63 17.51 -12.05
N ARG A 239 -13.12 16.35 -12.47
CA ARG A 239 -12.80 15.80 -13.79
C ARG A 239 -13.70 16.47 -14.82
N LYS A 240 -13.10 17.11 -15.82
CA LYS A 240 -13.85 17.62 -16.98
C LYS A 240 -14.17 16.42 -17.87
N ASN A 241 -15.45 16.10 -18.00
CA ASN A 241 -15.91 15.20 -19.04
C ASN A 241 -15.86 16.03 -20.34
N TYR A 242 -14.81 15.83 -21.13
CA TYR A 242 -14.84 16.23 -22.53
C TYR A 242 -15.63 15.15 -23.28
N GLU A 243 -16.94 15.15 -23.08
CA GLU A 243 -17.89 14.52 -24.00
C GLU A 243 -18.26 15.54 -25.08
#